data_AF-A0A3S3QRV3-F1
#
_entry.id   AF-A0A3S3QRV3-F1
#
_cell.length_a   1.000
_cell.length_b   1.000
_cell.length_c   1.000
_cell.angle_alpha   90.00
_cell.angle_beta   90.00
_cell.angle_gamma   90.00
#
_symmetry.space_group_name_H-M   'P 1'
#
loop_
_entity.id
_entity.type
_entity.pdbx_description
1 polymer ?
#
loop_
_entity_poly.entity_id
_entity_poly.type
_entity_poly.pdbx_seq_one_letter_code
_entity_poly.pdbx_strand_id
1 'polypeptide(L)'
;MLILNVAIIISVPVLSFEAEASEICSKALAANIDTGLSHFQPMVALLCGQGKYHNQYLDENKQWVSDADPRATCITDKLEILEYCRK
;
A
#
# COMPACT_ATOMS: atom_id res chain seq x y z
N MET A 1 -4.99 51.40 -8.68
CA MET A 1 -5.66 50.11 -8.41
C MET A 1 -5.71 49.27 -9.69
N LEU A 2 -4.58 48.68 -10.13
CA LEU A 2 -4.57 47.72 -11.25
C LEU A 2 -3.46 46.66 -11.17
N ILE A 3 -2.64 46.67 -10.10
CA ILE A 3 -1.50 45.75 -9.93
C ILE A 3 -1.88 44.51 -9.07
N LEU A 4 -3.06 44.51 -8.43
CA LEU A 4 -3.46 43.44 -7.50
C LEU A 4 -4.16 42.24 -8.18
N ASN A 5 -4.56 42.35 -9.45
CA ASN A 5 -5.32 41.29 -10.14
C ASN A 5 -4.46 40.36 -11.01
N VAL A 6 -3.15 40.60 -11.14
CA VAL A 6 -2.25 39.73 -11.91
C VAL A 6 -1.75 38.54 -11.08
N ALA A 7 -1.77 38.64 -9.75
CA ALA A 7 -1.26 37.60 -8.86
C ALA A 7 -2.21 36.37 -8.71
N ILE A 8 -3.50 36.49 -9.06
CA ILE A 8 -4.47 35.41 -8.85
C ILE A 8 -4.39 34.33 -9.96
N ILE A 9 -3.76 34.63 -11.09
CA ILE A 9 -3.64 33.68 -12.21
C ILE A 9 -2.47 32.69 -12.01
N ILE A 10 -1.55 32.96 -11.06
CA ILE A 10 -0.38 32.10 -10.81
C ILE A 10 -0.67 30.99 -9.77
N SER A 11 -1.90 30.90 -9.26
CA SER A 11 -2.30 29.91 -8.24
C SER A 11 -3.10 28.73 -8.79
N VAL A 12 -3.34 28.68 -10.11
CA VAL A 12 -4.00 27.52 -10.73
C VAL A 12 -3.01 26.35 -10.72
N PRO A 13 -3.44 25.20 -10.20
CA PRO A 13 -2.58 24.20 -9.61
C PRO A 13 -1.70 23.57 -10.67
N VAL A 14 -0.38 23.63 -10.45
CA VAL A 14 0.58 22.79 -11.13
C VAL A 14 0.16 21.35 -10.87
N LEU A 15 -0.36 20.76 -11.95
CA LEU A 15 -0.32 19.35 -12.28
C LEU A 15 -0.92 18.45 -11.20
N SER A 16 -2.18 18.10 -11.43
CA SER A 16 -2.70 16.76 -11.20
C SER A 16 -1.71 15.73 -11.77
N PHE A 17 -0.66 15.44 -11.01
CA PHE A 17 0.08 14.20 -11.15
C PHE A 17 -0.75 13.18 -10.39
N GLU A 18 -1.76 12.65 -11.08
CA GLU A 18 -2.48 11.48 -10.61
C GLU A 18 -1.47 10.33 -10.58
N ALA A 19 -0.76 10.21 -9.46
CA ALA A 19 -0.13 8.97 -9.07
C ALA A 19 -1.28 7.98 -8.84
N GLU A 20 -1.67 7.29 -9.90
CA GLU A 20 -2.54 6.12 -9.84
C GLU A 20 -1.75 4.99 -9.17
N ALA A 21 -1.54 5.14 -7.86
CA ALA A 21 -1.02 4.10 -6.99
C ALA A 21 -2.19 3.18 -6.65
N SER A 22 -2.49 2.27 -7.58
CA SER A 22 -3.03 0.93 -7.33
C SER A 22 -3.86 0.80 -6.05
N GLU A 23 -5.13 1.20 -6.12
CA GLU A 23 -6.15 0.94 -5.10
C GLU A 23 -6.54 -0.55 -5.09
N ILE A 24 -5.63 -1.44 -4.68
CA ILE A 24 -5.90 -2.90 -4.65
C ILE A 24 -5.63 -3.54 -3.28
N CYS A 25 -4.91 -2.88 -2.35
CA CYS A 25 -4.77 -3.37 -0.96
C CYS A 25 -5.07 -2.33 0.12
N SER A 26 -5.98 -1.39 -0.14
CA SER A 26 -6.56 -0.52 0.90
C SER A 26 -7.94 -1.01 1.38
N LYS A 27 -8.53 -2.03 0.74
CA LYS A 27 -9.86 -2.54 1.09
C LYS A 27 -9.89 -3.51 2.27
N ALA A 28 -8.73 -3.95 2.78
CA ALA A 28 -8.65 -4.73 4.01
C ALA A 28 -8.52 -3.86 5.29
N LEU A 29 -8.23 -2.55 5.15
CA LEU A 29 -7.94 -1.68 6.30
C LEU A 29 -9.21 -1.19 7.03
N ALA A 30 -10.34 -1.06 6.35
CA ALA A 30 -11.55 -0.46 6.94
C ALA A 30 -12.48 -1.46 7.65
N ALA A 31 -12.25 -2.77 7.54
CA ALA A 31 -13.15 -3.78 8.12
C ALA A 31 -12.76 -4.25 9.53
N ASN A 32 -11.65 -3.76 10.10
CA ASN A 32 -11.14 -4.29 11.38
C ASN A 32 -10.70 -3.23 12.39
N ILE A 33 -11.28 -2.03 12.31
CA ILE A 33 -11.37 -1.17 13.51
C ILE A 33 -12.57 -1.67 14.32
N ASP A 34 -12.53 -2.94 14.74
CA ASP A 34 -13.34 -3.40 15.86
C ASP A 34 -12.42 -3.47 17.08
N THR A 35 -12.65 -2.49 17.94
CA THR A 35 -12.16 -2.39 19.30
C THR A 35 -12.40 -3.67 20.07
N GLY A 36 -11.30 -4.38 20.38
CA GLY A 36 -11.25 -5.26 21.53
C GLY A 36 -11.16 -6.73 21.15
N LEU A 37 -9.92 -7.19 20.95
CA LEU A 37 -9.43 -8.52 21.31
C LEU A 37 -7.94 -8.52 20.94
N SER A 38 -7.08 -8.93 21.87
CA SER A 38 -5.61 -9.00 21.74
C SER A 38 -5.15 -10.09 20.76
N HIS A 39 -5.87 -10.28 19.67
CA HIS A 39 -5.66 -11.36 18.73
C HIS A 39 -4.79 -10.85 17.59
N PHE A 40 -3.69 -11.56 17.36
CA PHE A 40 -2.82 -11.31 16.24
C PHE A 40 -3.57 -11.62 14.94
N GLN A 41 -3.49 -10.70 13.98
CA GLN A 41 -4.02 -10.89 12.64
C GLN A 41 -2.86 -10.94 11.65
N PRO A 42 -2.61 -12.09 11.00
CA PRO A 42 -1.63 -12.20 9.94
C PRO A 42 -1.95 -11.23 8.80
N MET A 43 -0.95 -10.50 8.33
CA MET A 43 -1.06 -9.57 7.21
C MET A 43 0.15 -9.73 6.29
N VAL A 44 -0.04 -9.46 5.00
CA VAL A 44 1.01 -9.48 3.98
C VAL A 44 1.09 -8.14 3.28
N ALA A 45 2.31 -7.73 2.90
CA ALA A 45 2.58 -6.52 2.14
C ALA A 45 3.34 -6.88 0.85
N LEU A 46 2.81 -6.39 -0.27
CA LEU A 46 3.31 -6.65 -1.62
C LEU A 46 3.61 -5.31 -2.28
N LEU A 47 4.84 -5.13 -2.80
CA LEU A 47 5.25 -3.90 -3.48
C LEU A 47 5.67 -4.19 -4.93
N CYS A 48 4.84 -3.79 -5.87
CA CYS A 48 5.10 -3.89 -7.31
C CYS A 48 5.78 -2.62 -7.84
N GLY A 49 6.77 -2.75 -8.70
CA GLY A 49 7.45 -1.61 -9.32
C GLY A 49 8.77 -1.96 -9.99
N GLN A 50 9.55 -0.93 -10.36
CA GLN A 50 10.90 -1.08 -10.90
C GLN A 50 11.90 -1.38 -9.77
N GLY A 51 11.80 -2.58 -9.21
CA GLY A 51 12.67 -3.09 -8.15
C GLY A 51 12.29 -4.51 -7.77
N LYS A 52 13.27 -5.34 -7.42
CA LYS A 52 13.03 -6.68 -6.85
C LYS A 52 12.86 -6.53 -5.35
N TYR A 53 11.66 -6.14 -4.92
CA TYR A 53 11.29 -6.14 -3.52
C TYR A 53 10.76 -7.52 -3.12
N HIS A 54 11.21 -8.00 -1.97
CA HIS A 54 10.64 -9.19 -1.35
C HIS A 54 9.34 -8.82 -0.64
N ASN A 55 8.36 -9.71 -0.73
CA ASN A 55 7.12 -9.61 0.01
C ASN A 55 7.43 -9.63 1.51
N GLN A 56 6.62 -8.93 2.29
CA GLN A 56 6.73 -8.92 3.74
C GLN A 56 5.47 -9.50 4.37
N TYR A 57 5.62 -10.08 5.55
CA TYR A 57 4.51 -10.51 6.38
C TYR A 57 4.66 -9.93 7.79
N LEU A 58 3.54 -9.69 8.45
CA LEU A 58 3.51 -9.34 9.86
C LEU A 58 3.66 -10.63 10.68
N ASP A 59 4.63 -10.69 11.58
CA ASP A 59 4.78 -11.82 12.50
C ASP A 59 3.94 -11.64 13.78
N GLU A 60 3.89 -12.67 14.62
CA GLU A 60 3.13 -12.63 15.88
C GLU A 60 3.62 -11.53 16.85
N ASN A 61 4.88 -11.10 16.71
CA ASN A 61 5.48 -9.98 17.47
C ASN A 61 5.10 -8.61 16.91
N LYS A 62 4.26 -8.56 15.86
CA LYS A 62 3.85 -7.34 15.14
C LYS A 62 5.02 -6.65 14.43
N GLN A 63 6.01 -7.42 14.00
CA GLN A 63 7.14 -6.96 13.21
C GLN A 63 6.95 -7.35 11.75
N TRP A 64 7.28 -6.43 10.84
CA TRP A 64 7.30 -6.73 9.41
C TRP A 64 8.60 -7.46 9.08
N VAL A 65 8.47 -8.66 8.52
CA VAL A 65 9.58 -9.53 8.16
C VAL A 65 9.55 -9.77 6.65
N SER A 66 10.69 -9.57 5.98
CA SER A 66 10.84 -9.93 4.57
C SER A 66 10.86 -11.45 4.41
N ASP A 67 10.11 -11.97 3.44
CA ASP A 67 10.16 -13.38 3.08
C ASP A 67 11.55 -13.71 2.53
N ALA A 68 12.10 -14.82 3.03
CA ALA A 68 13.42 -15.32 2.64
C ALA A 68 13.40 -16.06 1.30
N ASP A 69 12.23 -16.45 0.79
CA ASP A 69 12.10 -17.07 -0.52
C ASP A 69 12.42 -16.03 -1.61
N PRO A 70 13.45 -16.26 -2.44
CA PRO A 70 13.82 -15.33 -3.50
C PRO A 70 12.73 -15.14 -4.56
N ARG A 71 11.73 -16.04 -4.60
CA ARG A 71 10.56 -15.99 -5.50
C ARG A 71 9.37 -15.27 -4.87
N ALA A 72 9.41 -14.95 -3.58
CA ALA A 72 8.39 -14.16 -2.91
C ALA A 72 8.54 -12.68 -3.29
N THR A 73 8.29 -12.38 -4.56
CA THR A 73 8.23 -11.04 -5.12
C THR A 73 6.78 -10.62 -5.33
N CYS A 74 6.53 -9.38 -5.75
CA CYS A 74 5.17 -8.87 -5.89
C CYS A 74 4.26 -9.79 -6.73
N ILE A 75 3.10 -10.10 -6.15
CA ILE A 75 2.04 -10.90 -6.75
C ILE A 75 0.83 -10.00 -6.96
N THR A 76 0.22 -10.06 -8.15
CA THR A 76 -0.98 -9.27 -8.48
C THR A 76 -2.23 -10.14 -8.65
N ASP A 77 -2.06 -11.43 -8.94
CA ASP A 77 -3.19 -12.37 -9.05
C ASP A 77 -3.75 -12.72 -7.68
N LYS A 78 -5.08 -12.67 -7.55
CA LYS A 78 -5.77 -12.87 -6.28
C LYS A 78 -5.59 -14.29 -5.73
N LEU A 79 -5.61 -15.31 -6.59
CA LEU A 79 -5.46 -16.71 -6.16
C LEU A 79 -4.02 -16.97 -5.71
N GLU A 80 -3.04 -16.40 -6.41
CA GLU A 80 -1.64 -16.48 -6.00
C GLU A 80 -1.37 -15.77 -4.66
N ILE A 81 -2.01 -14.62 -4.41
CA ILE A 81 -1.92 -13.94 -3.11
C ILE A 81 -2.51 -14.81 -2.00
N LEU A 82 -3.66 -15.46 -2.24
CA LEU A 82 -4.27 -16.35 -1.25
C LEU A 82 -3.40 -17.57 -0.95
N GLU A 83 -2.74 -18.13 -1.96
CA GLU A 83 -1.78 -19.22 -1.77
C GLU A 83 -0.54 -18.76 -1.01
N TYR A 84 -0.05 -17.54 -1.28
CA TYR A 84 1.04 -16.94 -0.51
C TYR A 84 0.68 -16.76 0.98
N CYS A 85 -0.55 -16.34 1.29
CA CYS A 85 -1.03 -16.23 2.67
C CYS A 85 -1.20 -17.57 3.39
N ARG A 86 -1.28 -18.69 2.65
CA ARG A 86 -1.46 -20.04 3.21
C ARG A 86 -0.14 -20.70 3.60
N LYS A 87 0.97 -20.22 3.04
CA LYS A 87 2.33 -20.71 3.29
C LYS A 87 2.73 -20.47 4.74
#